data_AF-A0A1V4RBX1-F1
#
_entry.id   AF-A0A1V4RBX1-F1
#
_cell.length_a   1.000
_cell.length_b   1.000
_cell.length_c   1.000
_cell.angle_alpha   90.00
_cell.angle_beta   90.00
_cell.angle_gamma   90.00
#
_symmetry.space_group_name_H-M   'P 1'
#
loop_
_entity.id
_entity.type
_entity.pdbx_description
1 polymer ?
#
loop_
_entity_poly.entity_id
_entity_poly.type
_entity_poly.pdbx_seq_one_letter_code
_entity_poly.pdbx_strand_id
1 'polypeptide(L)'
;MINKHEKKQLKLKVDVDGYRNRRKDALLNKVKDIAEKVKTRGKSITMEPLHSANRRIVHKFVEKDKALRTMTIGEGEYKRVVILQAGAESDIKSKKKPYRKRYNNSRPPRKKAEN
;
A
#
# COMPACT_ATOMS: atom_id res chain seq x y z
N MET A 1 -12.17 46.21 -30.92
CA MET A 1 -12.24 44.73 -30.85
C MET A 1 -12.09 44.31 -29.40
N ILE A 2 -13.17 43.84 -28.76
CA ILE A 2 -13.21 43.50 -27.33
C ILE A 2 -12.98 41.98 -27.17
N ASN A 3 -11.89 41.62 -26.49
CA ASN A 3 -11.51 40.23 -26.26
C ASN A 3 -12.44 39.55 -25.24
N LYS A 4 -12.91 38.37 -25.65
CA LYS A 4 -14.02 37.60 -25.13
C LYS A 4 -13.56 36.66 -24.00
N HIS A 5 -14.03 36.97 -22.80
CA HIS A 5 -14.37 36.06 -21.69
C HIS A 5 -13.26 35.15 -21.14
N GLU A 6 -12.67 35.57 -20.01
CA GLU A 6 -12.03 34.67 -19.05
C GLU A 6 -13.04 33.65 -18.51
N LYS A 7 -13.07 32.45 -19.09
CA LYS A 7 -13.75 31.29 -18.49
C LYS A 7 -12.96 30.82 -17.28
N LYS A 8 -13.17 31.48 -16.15
CA LYS A 8 -12.79 30.98 -14.82
C LYS A 8 -13.52 29.64 -14.62
N GLN A 9 -12.80 28.54 -14.81
CA GLN A 9 -13.33 27.19 -14.57
C GLN A 9 -13.60 27.03 -13.07
N LEU A 10 -14.79 27.43 -12.64
CA LEU A 10 -15.34 27.13 -11.33
C LEU A 10 -15.43 25.60 -11.22
N LYS A 11 -14.48 25.00 -10.49
CA LYS A 11 -14.59 23.62 -10.02
C LYS A 11 -15.73 23.55 -9.01
N LEU A 12 -16.96 23.47 -9.50
CA LEU A 12 -18.14 23.14 -8.70
C LEU A 12 -17.95 21.72 -8.15
N LYS A 13 -17.50 21.63 -6.90
CA LYS A 13 -17.59 20.40 -6.12
C LYS A 13 -19.07 20.16 -5.85
N VAL A 14 -19.70 19.33 -6.68
CA VAL A 14 -20.99 18.72 -6.35
C VAL A 14 -20.73 17.76 -5.19
N ASP A 15 -20.94 18.23 -3.97
CA ASP A 15 -20.99 17.39 -2.77
C ASP A 15 -22.46 17.03 -2.54
N VAL A 16 -22.79 15.79 -2.84
CA VAL A 16 -24.05 15.17 -2.44
C VAL A 16 -23.93 14.89 -0.94
N ASP A 17 -24.46 15.79 -0.11
CA ASP A 17 -24.79 15.59 1.31
C ASP A 17 -23.84 14.66 2.11
N GLY A 18 -22.54 14.98 2.16
CA GLY A 18 -21.57 14.22 2.97
C GLY A 18 -21.35 12.75 2.56
N TYR A 19 -21.84 12.30 1.39
CA TYR A 19 -21.71 10.92 0.91
C TYR A 19 -20.24 10.44 0.87
N ARG A 20 -19.33 11.33 0.46
CA ARG A 20 -17.88 11.04 0.45
C ARG A 20 -17.31 10.79 1.85
N ASN A 21 -17.85 11.44 2.88
CA ASN A 21 -17.43 11.23 4.26
C ASN A 21 -18.03 9.94 4.80
N ARG A 22 -19.35 9.73 4.65
CA ARG A 22 -20.02 8.48 5.08
C ARG A 22 -19.37 7.22 4.49
N ARG A 23 -18.98 7.25 3.21
CA ARG A 23 -18.29 6.12 2.56
C ARG A 23 -16.89 5.88 3.12
N LYS A 24 -16.15 6.93 3.46
CA LYS A 24 -14.86 6.81 4.12
C LYS A 24 -15.02 6.25 5.54
N ASP A 25 -15.99 6.76 6.28
CA ASP A 25 -16.26 6.34 7.65
C ASP A 25 -16.68 4.87 7.70
N ALA A 26 -17.54 4.43 6.77
CA ALA A 26 -17.90 3.01 6.63
C ALA A 26 -16.68 2.12 6.34
N LEU A 27 -15.77 2.57 5.47
CA LEU A 27 -14.53 1.85 5.20
C LEU A 27 -13.65 1.78 6.45
N LEU A 28 -13.49 2.89 7.17
CA LEU A 28 -12.69 2.95 8.40
C LEU A 28 -13.28 2.07 9.51
N ASN A 29 -14.60 2.05 9.66
CA ASN A 29 -15.28 1.15 10.61
C ASN A 29 -15.01 -0.31 10.26
N LYS A 30 -15.16 -0.71 8.99
CA LYS A 30 -14.83 -2.08 8.53
C LYS A 30 -13.37 -2.43 8.82
N VAL A 31 -12.44 -1.50 8.59
CA VAL A 31 -11.01 -1.71 8.89
C VAL A 31 -10.77 -1.84 10.39
N LYS A 32 -11.44 -1.04 11.22
CA LYS A 32 -11.33 -1.09 12.67
C LYS A 32 -11.76 -2.45 13.23
N ASP A 33 -12.90 -2.98 12.77
CA ASP A 33 -13.39 -4.30 13.19
C ASP A 33 -12.40 -5.41 12.81
N ILE A 34 -11.79 -5.32 11.62
CA ILE A 34 -10.79 -6.27 11.17
C ILE A 34 -9.51 -6.13 11.99
N ALA A 35 -9.06 -4.90 12.26
CA ALA A 35 -7.90 -4.61 13.08
C ALA A 35 -8.04 -5.23 14.48
N GLU A 36 -9.20 -5.07 15.12
CA GLU A 36 -9.49 -5.70 16.41
C GLU A 36 -9.49 -7.24 16.32
N LYS A 37 -10.05 -7.82 15.26
CA LYS A 37 -10.00 -9.27 15.01
C LYS A 37 -8.56 -9.78 14.80
N VAL A 38 -7.71 -9.03 14.10
CA VAL A 38 -6.30 -9.38 13.88
C VAL A 38 -5.53 -9.31 15.19
N LYS A 39 -5.78 -8.30 16.03
CA LYS A 39 -5.15 -8.19 17.35
C LYS A 39 -5.55 -9.31 18.30
N THR A 40 -6.84 -9.64 18.33
CA THR A 40 -7.38 -10.66 19.24
C THR A 40 -7.00 -12.07 18.80
N ARG A 41 -7.10 -12.38 17.50
CA ARG A 41 -6.85 -13.73 16.97
C ARG A 41 -5.40 -13.97 16.58
N GLY A 42 -4.59 -12.92 16.40
CA GLY A 42 -3.22 -12.98 15.89
C GLY A 42 -3.10 -13.42 14.43
N LYS A 43 -4.22 -13.68 13.73
CA LYS A 43 -4.25 -14.16 12.35
C LYS A 43 -4.35 -12.99 11.38
N SER A 44 -3.60 -13.08 10.28
CA SER A 44 -3.67 -12.12 9.19
C SER A 44 -5.03 -12.18 8.48
N ILE A 45 -5.56 -11.02 8.09
CA ILE A 45 -6.82 -10.94 7.35
C ILE A 45 -6.60 -10.18 6.05
N THR A 46 -7.01 -10.80 4.95
CA THR A 46 -7.00 -10.18 3.62
C THR A 46 -8.34 -9.51 3.37
N MET A 47 -8.30 -8.20 3.10
CA MET A 47 -9.47 -7.43 2.70
C MET A 47 -9.80 -7.63 1.22
N GLU A 48 -11.02 -7.21 0.87
CA GLU A 48 -11.45 -7.07 -0.51
C GLU A 48 -10.50 -6.18 -1.33
N PRO A 49 -10.44 -6.36 -2.67
CA PRO A 49 -9.77 -5.42 -3.56
C PRO A 49 -10.35 -4.01 -3.38
N LEU A 50 -9.48 -3.04 -3.15
CA LEU A 50 -9.86 -1.63 -2.97
C LEU A 50 -9.22 -0.81 -4.08
N HIS A 51 -9.80 0.34 -4.44
CA HIS A 51 -9.14 1.29 -5.34
C HIS A 51 -7.92 1.94 -4.65
N SER A 52 -6.96 2.44 -5.43
CA SER A 52 -5.68 2.99 -4.93
C SER A 52 -5.83 4.01 -3.79
N ALA A 53 -6.79 4.94 -3.91
CA ALA A 53 -7.09 5.95 -2.90
C ALA A 53 -7.55 5.33 -1.57
N ASN A 54 -8.42 4.32 -1.62
CA ASN A 54 -8.94 3.64 -0.45
C ASN A 54 -7.83 2.84 0.26
N ARG A 55 -6.96 2.15 -0.50
CA ARG A 55 -5.79 1.45 0.08
C ARG A 55 -4.90 2.40 0.88
N ARG A 56 -4.68 3.61 0.36
CA ARG A 56 -3.89 4.64 1.04
C ARG A 56 -4.55 5.09 2.35
N ILE A 57 -5.88 5.23 2.36
CA ILE A 57 -6.64 5.56 3.58
C ILE A 57 -6.48 4.45 4.61
N VAL A 58 -6.67 3.19 4.22
CA VAL A 58 -6.50 2.03 5.11
C VAL A 58 -5.07 1.97 5.66
N HIS A 59 -4.06 2.10 4.80
CA HIS A 59 -2.66 2.07 5.21
C HIS A 59 -2.36 3.14 6.27
N LYS A 60 -2.73 4.40 5.99
CA LYS A 60 -2.54 5.51 6.93
C LYS A 60 -3.31 5.36 8.23
N PHE A 61 -4.49 4.74 8.18
CA PHE A 61 -5.29 4.50 9.38
C PHE A 61 -4.62 3.46 10.28
N VAL A 62 -4.20 2.33 9.70
CA VAL A 62 -3.56 1.24 10.44
C VAL A 62 -2.14 1.62 10.89
N GLU A 63 -1.41 2.43 10.12
CA GLU A 63 -0.06 2.89 10.47
C GLU A 63 0.00 3.70 11.78
N LYS A 64 -1.12 4.30 12.20
CA LYS A 64 -1.22 4.96 13.52
C LYS A 64 -1.07 3.98 14.68
N ASP A 65 -1.33 2.70 14.44
CA ASP A 65 -1.31 1.65 15.44
C ASP A 65 -0.04 0.79 15.30
N LYS A 66 0.87 0.91 16.27
CA LYS A 66 2.14 0.18 16.27
C LYS A 66 1.98 -1.35 16.38
N ALA A 67 0.82 -1.83 16.82
CA ALA A 67 0.55 -3.25 16.96
C ALA A 67 0.16 -3.92 15.61
N LEU A 68 -0.09 -3.13 14.57
CA LEU A 68 -0.57 -3.61 13.28
C LEU A 68 0.27 -3.12 12.12
N ARG A 69 0.21 -3.87 11.02
CA ARG A 69 0.89 -3.59 9.76
C ARG A 69 -0.03 -3.92 8.61
N THR A 70 0.22 -3.29 7.46
CA THR A 70 -0.53 -3.59 6.24
C THR A 70 0.41 -3.82 5.07
N MET A 71 0.00 -4.72 4.17
CA MET A 71 0.72 -5.01 2.94
C MET A 71 -0.27 -5.12 1.79
N THR A 72 0.08 -4.59 0.62
CA THR A 72 -0.72 -4.79 -0.59
C THR A 72 -0.20 -5.99 -1.38
N ILE A 73 -1.09 -6.88 -1.78
CA ILE A 73 -0.76 -8.06 -2.59
C ILE A 73 -1.61 -8.04 -3.86
N GLY A 74 -1.03 -8.42 -5.00
CA GLY A 74 -1.69 -8.52 -6.29
C GLY A 74 -1.34 -7.40 -7.27
N GLU A 75 -2.04 -7.37 -8.40
CA GLU A 75 -1.77 -6.46 -9.51
C GLU A 75 -3.01 -5.64 -9.90
N GLY A 76 -2.78 -4.41 -10.37
CA GLY A 76 -3.85 -3.51 -10.86
C GLY A 76 -5.02 -3.29 -9.90
N GLU A 77 -6.24 -3.47 -10.43
CA GLU A 77 -7.52 -3.36 -9.70
C GLU A 77 -7.76 -4.52 -8.72
N TYR A 78 -7.11 -5.67 -8.94
CA TYR A 78 -7.22 -6.85 -8.08
C TYR A 78 -6.30 -6.80 -6.85
N LYS A 79 -5.57 -5.70 -6.65
CA LYS A 79 -4.72 -5.48 -5.48
C LYS A 79 -5.55 -5.44 -4.20
N ARG A 80 -5.24 -6.38 -3.31
CA ARG A 80 -5.84 -6.54 -1.98
C ARG A 80 -4.95 -5.95 -0.91
N VAL A 81 -5.55 -5.58 0.21
CA VAL A 81 -4.84 -5.14 1.42
C VAL A 81 -4.88 -6.25 2.45
N VAL A 82 -3.72 -6.68 2.92
CA VAL A 82 -3.57 -7.66 4.00
C VAL A 82 -3.20 -6.91 5.26
N ILE A 83 -3.96 -7.14 6.33
CA ILE A 83 -3.69 -6.59 7.66
C ILE A 83 -3.03 -7.69 8.49
N LEU A 84 -1.90 -7.33 9.11
CA LEU A 84 -1.01 -8.20 9.86
C LEU A 84 -0.81 -7.63 11.26
N GLN A 85 -0.55 -8.50 12.24
CA GLN A 85 -0.03 -8.05 13.53
C GLN A 85 1.47 -7.74 13.39
N ALA A 86 1.94 -6.67 14.04
CA ALA A 86 3.34 -6.23 13.94
C ALA A 86 4.34 -7.33 14.37
N GLY A 87 3.98 -8.14 15.37
CA GLY A 87 4.81 -9.29 15.80
C GLY A 87 4.92 -10.41 14.77
N ALA A 88 3.93 -10.57 13.88
CA ALA A 88 3.99 -11.58 12.81
C ALA A 88 4.85 -11.13 11.62
N GLU A 89 5.25 -9.86 11.55
CA GLU A 89 6.07 -9.33 10.45
C GLU A 89 7.52 -9.85 10.50
N SER A 90 8.09 -9.99 11.71
CA SER A 90 9.45 -10.53 11.90
C SER A 90 9.59 -11.96 11.38
N ASP A 91 8.54 -12.77 11.52
CA ASP A 91 8.51 -14.17 11.07
C ASP A 91 8.46 -14.29 9.54
N ILE A 92 7.86 -13.30 8.87
CA ILE A 92 7.76 -13.26 7.41
C ILE A 92 9.05 -12.71 6.78
N LYS A 93 9.68 -11.70 7.39
CA LYS A 93 10.97 -11.14 6.92
C LYS A 93 12.13 -12.11 7.10
N SER A 94 12.14 -12.92 8.16
CA SER A 94 13.19 -13.94 8.37
C SER A 94 13.20 -15.00 7.26
N LYS A 95 12.02 -15.36 6.72
CA LYS A 95 11.87 -16.30 5.58
C LYS A 95 12.18 -15.69 4.21
N LYS A 96 12.22 -14.35 4.08
CA LYS A 96 12.54 -13.62 2.85
C LYS A 96 14.03 -13.19 2.74
N LYS A 97 14.98 -13.93 3.31
CA LYS A 97 16.39 -13.76 2.89
C LYS A 97 16.60 -14.51 1.57
N PRO A 98 16.66 -13.84 0.41
CA PRO A 98 17.14 -14.53 -0.78
C PRO A 98 18.61 -14.85 -0.55
N TYR A 99 19.00 -16.04 -0.99
CA TYR A 99 20.37 -16.41 -1.27
C TYR A 99 21.18 -15.20 -1.78
N ARG A 100 22.14 -14.72 -0.99
CA ARG A 100 23.09 -13.68 -1.41
C ARG A 100 23.84 -14.20 -2.64
N LYS A 101 23.41 -13.86 -3.86
CA LYS A 101 24.14 -14.19 -5.07
C LYS A 101 25.43 -13.37 -5.06
N ARG A 102 26.52 -14.02 -4.62
CA ARG A 102 27.89 -13.50 -4.60
C ARG A 102 28.27 -13.24 -6.07
N TYR A 103 28.18 -11.98 -6.51
CA TYR A 103 28.79 -11.60 -7.78
C TYR A 103 30.31 -11.69 -7.57
N ASN A 104 30.92 -12.77 -8.07
CA ASN A 104 32.37 -12.87 -8.14
C ASN A 104 32.83 -11.92 -9.24
N ASN A 105 33.41 -10.79 -8.83
CA ASN A 105 34.21 -9.94 -9.71
C ASN A 105 35.53 -10.64 -10.02
N SER A 106 35.51 -11.63 -10.90
CA SER A 106 36.71 -12.17 -11.53
C SER A 106 37.06 -11.29 -12.73
N ARG A 107 37.96 -10.32 -12.52
CA ARG A 107 38.66 -9.59 -13.58
C ARG A 107 39.24 -10.59 -14.59
N PRO A 108 38.93 -10.54 -15.90
CA PRO A 108 39.64 -11.38 -16.86
C PRO A 108 41.12 -10.93 -16.96
N PRO A 109 42.07 -11.85 -17.10
CA PRO A 109 43.49 -11.50 -17.18
C PRO A 109 43.77 -10.76 -18.50
N ARG A 110 44.57 -9.69 -18.42
CA ARG A 110 45.12 -8.98 -19.59
C ARG A 110 45.90 -9.99 -20.44
N LYS A 111 45.46 -10.24 -21.68
CA LYS A 111 46.30 -10.93 -22.67
C LYS A 111 47.48 -10.00 -22.98
N LYS A 112 48.69 -10.45 -22.67
CA LYS A 112 49.94 -9.86 -23.18
C LYS A 112 49.97 -10.15 -24.67
N ALA A 113 50.06 -9.11 -25.49
CA ALA A 113 50.45 -9.27 -26.89
C ALA A 113 51.97 -9.41 -26.90
N GLU A 114 52.45 -10.59 -27.29
CA GLU A 114 53.83 -10.85 -27.66
C GLU A 114 53.87 -11.04 -29.18
N ASN A 115 54.97 -10.55 -29.76
CA ASN A 115 55.38 -10.47 -31.17
C ASN A 115 54.77 -9.35 -32.02
#